data_AF-A0A3G9G8L3-F1
#
_entry.id   AF-A0A3G9G8L3-F1
#
_cell.length_a   1.000
_cell.length_b   1.000
_cell.length_c   1.000
_cell.angle_alpha   90.00
_cell.angle_beta   90.00
_cell.angle_gamma   90.00
#
_symmetry.space_group_name_H-M   'P 1'
#
loop_
_entity.id
_entity.type
_entity.pdbx_description
1 polymer ?
#
loop_
_entity_poly.entity_id
_entity_poly.type
_entity_poly.pdbx_seq_one_letter_code
_entity_poly.pdbx_strand_id
1 'polypeptide(L)'
;MHLTCRSEAWPIAGRFTIARGSKTEAHVIYVEVTDGTHRGHGEAVPYARYGETVEGALAALDAARADIEAGQIPDLTGAAANALDCALWDLRAKASGVPAWKAAGLRSFSPLKTAYTLSLDTPEAMGAQAAANARRPLLKLKIGGPDDLSRVEAVRRNAPKTRLIVDANEGLTLDSLKALAPELQRLGVVLIEQPLKAGEDDALEGYKCPVPLCADESLHTRAELERCARLYDAVNIKLDKTGGLTEALALKQAAQAKGLRIMVGCMVATSLSMAPAMIVAQGADFVDLDGPLLLAKDREHGLKVTGSMLEPPEPALWG
;
A
#
# COMPACT_ATOMS: atom_id res chain seq x y z
N MET A 1 14.17 -12.01 24.15
CA MET A 1 12.96 -12.19 23.31
C MET A 1 13.12 -13.48 22.51
N HIS A 2 12.08 -13.97 21.85
CA HIS A 2 12.19 -15.08 20.91
C HIS A 2 11.47 -14.73 19.61
N LEU A 3 12.12 -15.04 18.48
CA LEU A 3 11.66 -14.71 17.13
C LEU A 3 11.08 -15.96 16.45
N THR A 4 9.92 -15.85 15.81
CA THR A 4 9.38 -16.89 14.93
C THR A 4 9.01 -16.26 13.59
N CYS A 5 9.50 -16.82 12.50
CA CYS A 5 9.24 -16.34 11.14
C CYS A 5 8.71 -17.50 10.28
N ARG A 6 7.73 -17.23 9.43
CA ARG A 6 7.25 -18.20 8.43
C ARG A 6 6.70 -17.49 7.20
N SER A 7 6.55 -18.21 6.10
CA SER A 7 5.80 -17.75 4.93
C SER A 7 4.40 -18.33 4.93
N GLU A 8 3.45 -17.58 4.37
CA GLU A 8 2.07 -17.99 4.21
C GLU A 8 1.58 -17.56 2.81
N ALA A 9 0.69 -18.35 2.21
CA ALA A 9 0.06 -18.05 0.92
C ALA A 9 -1.45 -17.89 1.11
N TRP A 10 -1.98 -16.77 0.63
CA TRP A 10 -3.38 -16.39 0.80
C TRP A 10 -4.09 -16.35 -0.56
N PRO A 11 -5.19 -17.08 -0.73
CA PRO A 11 -5.90 -17.11 -2.01
C PRO A 11 -6.53 -15.74 -2.31
N ILE A 12 -6.35 -15.25 -3.53
CA ILE A 12 -7.01 -14.05 -4.04
C ILE A 12 -8.42 -14.41 -4.52
N ALA A 13 -9.40 -13.55 -4.29
CA ALA A 13 -10.76 -13.70 -4.82
C ALA A 13 -10.73 -13.51 -6.35
N GLY A 14 -10.54 -14.61 -7.08
CA GLY A 14 -10.37 -14.59 -8.52
C GLY A 14 -8.92 -14.34 -8.92
N ARG A 15 -8.64 -13.18 -9.52
CA ARG A 15 -7.31 -12.82 -10.04
C ARG A 15 -7.05 -11.33 -9.84
N PHE A 16 -5.84 -11.01 -9.40
CA PHE A 16 -5.34 -9.64 -9.34
C PHE A 16 -4.38 -9.40 -10.50
N THR A 17 -4.65 -8.39 -11.33
CA THR A 17 -3.86 -8.11 -12.55
C THR A 17 -3.43 -6.65 -12.60
N ILE A 18 -2.14 -6.45 -12.83
CA ILE A 18 -1.49 -5.15 -13.07
C ILE A 18 -0.75 -5.20 -14.41
N ALA A 19 -0.19 -4.06 -14.85
CA ALA A 19 0.56 -3.97 -16.11
C ALA A 19 1.70 -5.00 -16.25
N ARG A 20 2.31 -5.42 -15.13
CA ARG A 20 3.43 -6.37 -15.10
C ARG A 20 3.03 -7.85 -15.01
N GLY A 21 1.75 -8.17 -14.77
CA GLY A 21 1.31 -9.56 -14.67
C GLY A 21 0.09 -9.79 -13.77
N SER A 22 -0.26 -11.07 -13.62
CA SER A 22 -1.41 -11.53 -12.83
C SER A 22 -0.99 -12.45 -11.68
N LYS A 23 -1.74 -12.43 -10.58
CA LYS A 23 -1.58 -13.35 -9.44
C LYS A 23 -2.93 -13.91 -8.98
N THR A 24 -2.88 -15.13 -8.47
CA THR A 24 -4.02 -15.81 -7.81
C THR A 24 -3.79 -16.04 -6.31
N GLU A 25 -2.57 -15.78 -5.83
CA GLU A 25 -2.20 -15.90 -4.42
C GLU A 25 -1.35 -14.68 -4.00
N ALA A 26 -1.51 -14.29 -2.74
CA ALA A 26 -0.66 -13.33 -2.04
C ALA A 26 0.30 -14.11 -1.13
N HIS A 27 1.60 -14.04 -1.42
CA HIS A 27 2.64 -14.64 -0.59
C HIS A 27 3.16 -13.60 0.38
N VAL A 28 3.02 -13.89 1.68
CA VAL A 28 3.43 -12.99 2.77
C VAL A 28 4.50 -13.67 3.62
N ILE A 29 5.31 -12.87 4.29
CA ILE A 29 6.06 -13.32 5.48
C ILE A 29 5.31 -12.87 6.73
N TYR A 30 5.34 -13.73 7.74
CA TYR A 30 4.77 -13.48 9.06
C TYR A 30 5.88 -13.56 10.10
N VAL A 31 5.95 -12.55 10.97
CA VAL A 31 6.91 -12.45 12.06
C VAL A 31 6.15 -12.37 13.39
N GLU A 32 6.53 -13.21 14.34
CA GLU A 32 6.13 -13.12 15.74
C GLU A 32 7.37 -12.87 16.61
N VAL A 33 7.27 -11.93 17.54
CA VAL A 33 8.27 -11.70 18.59
C VAL A 33 7.59 -11.84 19.95
N THR A 34 8.18 -12.65 20.84
CA THR A 34 7.67 -12.86 22.21
C THR A 34 8.71 -12.50 23.27
N ASP A 35 8.25 -11.93 24.38
CA ASP A 35 9.06 -11.73 25.60
C ASP A 35 8.83 -12.85 26.65
N GLY A 36 8.05 -13.87 26.30
CA GLY A 36 7.61 -14.96 27.16
C GLY A 36 6.19 -14.76 27.73
N THR A 37 5.74 -13.51 27.86
CA THR A 37 4.42 -13.14 28.38
C THR A 37 3.52 -12.54 27.29
N HIS A 38 4.07 -11.66 26.48
CA HIS A 38 3.39 -10.94 25.40
C HIS A 38 3.93 -11.38 24.05
N ARG A 39 3.10 -11.21 23.01
CA ARG A 39 3.43 -11.57 21.62
C ARG A 39 3.03 -10.46 20.68
N GLY A 40 4.00 -9.99 19.89
CA GLY A 40 3.76 -9.04 18.82
C GLY A 40 3.86 -9.71 17.45
N HIS A 41 3.05 -9.25 16.50
CA HIS A 41 2.94 -9.82 15.16
C HIS A 41 3.17 -8.76 14.09
N GLY A 42 3.76 -9.17 12.97
CA GLY A 42 3.92 -8.34 11.80
C GLY A 42 3.83 -9.16 10.53
N GLU A 43 3.39 -8.53 9.46
CA GLU A 43 3.26 -9.12 8.14
C GLU A 43 3.87 -8.18 7.10
N ALA A 44 4.47 -8.77 6.07
CA ALA A 44 4.99 -8.03 4.93
C ALA A 44 4.91 -8.86 3.65
N VAL A 45 4.98 -8.18 2.51
CA VAL A 45 4.98 -8.79 1.18
C VAL A 45 6.31 -8.51 0.49
N PRO A 46 7.23 -9.50 0.47
CA PRO A 46 8.42 -9.42 -0.37
C PRO A 46 8.03 -9.22 -1.84
N TYR A 47 8.55 -8.15 -2.45
CA TYR A 47 8.12 -7.73 -3.78
C TYR A 47 9.24 -7.87 -4.82
N ALA A 48 9.08 -8.81 -5.75
CA ALA A 48 10.09 -9.13 -6.78
C ALA A 48 10.52 -7.93 -7.64
N ARG A 49 9.64 -6.96 -7.87
CA ARG A 49 9.99 -5.70 -8.57
C ARG A 49 11.10 -4.92 -7.85
N TYR A 50 11.25 -5.10 -6.54
CA TYR A 50 12.29 -4.48 -5.71
C TYR A 50 13.44 -5.44 -5.40
N GLY A 51 13.52 -6.58 -6.09
CA GLY A 51 14.58 -7.58 -5.89
C GLY A 51 14.38 -8.47 -4.66
N GLU A 52 13.21 -8.44 -4.03
CA GLU A 52 12.93 -9.22 -2.84
C GLU A 52 12.29 -10.57 -3.16
N THR A 53 12.60 -11.57 -2.34
CA THR A 53 11.96 -12.89 -2.34
C THR A 53 11.52 -13.27 -0.93
N VAL A 54 10.57 -14.21 -0.82
CA VAL A 54 10.12 -14.74 0.47
C VAL A 54 11.29 -15.41 1.20
N GLU A 55 12.05 -16.23 0.48
CA GLU A 55 13.20 -16.96 1.01
C GLU A 55 14.30 -15.98 1.47
N GLY A 56 14.57 -14.93 0.68
CA GLY A 56 15.57 -13.92 1.01
C GLY A 56 15.19 -13.12 2.26
N ALA A 57 13.92 -12.72 2.37
CA ALA A 57 13.43 -12.01 3.54
C ALA A 57 13.47 -12.86 4.81
N LEU A 58 13.09 -14.14 4.73
CA LEU A 58 13.19 -15.08 5.86
C LEU A 58 14.65 -15.35 6.26
N ALA A 59 15.55 -15.50 5.28
CA ALA A 59 16.97 -15.69 5.54
C ALA A 59 17.61 -14.47 6.21
N ALA A 60 17.23 -13.25 5.82
CA ALA A 60 17.70 -12.03 6.45
C ALA A 60 17.25 -11.93 7.92
N LEU A 61 16.00 -12.29 8.22
CA LEU A 61 15.48 -12.34 9.59
C LEU A 61 16.19 -13.40 10.44
N ASP A 62 16.48 -14.57 9.86
CA ASP A 62 17.18 -15.64 10.58
C ASP A 62 18.65 -15.28 10.86
N ALA A 63 19.33 -14.64 9.89
CA ALA A 63 20.68 -14.14 10.08
C ALA A 63 20.78 -13.08 11.20
N ALA A 64 19.74 -12.27 11.36
CA ALA A 64 19.63 -11.25 12.41
C ALA A 64 19.05 -11.76 13.75
N ARG A 65 18.73 -13.06 13.85
CA ARG A 65 17.98 -13.63 15.00
C ARG A 65 18.64 -13.34 16.34
N ALA A 66 19.96 -13.56 16.45
CA ALA A 66 20.67 -13.39 17.71
C ALA A 66 20.55 -11.95 18.24
N ASP A 67 20.71 -10.97 17.36
CA ASP A 67 20.61 -9.54 17.68
C ASP A 67 19.18 -9.19 18.08
N ILE A 68 18.19 -9.65 17.31
CA ILE A 68 16.76 -9.43 17.61
C ILE A 68 16.39 -10.03 18.97
N GLU A 69 16.80 -11.26 19.26
CA GLU A 69 16.49 -11.94 20.51
C GLU A 69 17.19 -11.31 21.72
N ALA A 70 18.34 -10.68 21.50
CA ALA A 70 19.04 -9.83 22.46
C ALA A 70 18.41 -8.43 22.61
N GLY A 71 17.37 -8.11 21.85
CA GLY A 71 16.65 -6.83 21.91
C GLY A 71 17.29 -5.70 21.11
N GLN A 72 18.21 -6.02 20.20
CA GLN A 72 18.80 -5.07 19.26
C GLN A 72 17.93 -4.94 18.01
N ILE A 73 18.00 -3.77 17.37
CA ILE A 73 17.31 -3.52 16.11
C ILE A 73 18.33 -3.72 14.98
N PRO A 74 18.21 -4.79 14.17
CA PRO A 74 19.14 -5.04 13.08
C PRO A 74 18.93 -4.05 11.93
N ASP A 75 19.97 -3.85 11.13
CA ASP A 75 19.91 -3.07 9.88
C ASP A 75 19.29 -3.93 8.76
N LEU A 76 17.97 -4.10 8.83
CA LEU A 76 17.17 -4.74 7.79
C LEU A 76 16.50 -3.67 6.93
N THR A 77 16.16 -4.03 5.70
CA THR A 77 15.41 -3.17 4.76
C THR A 77 14.18 -3.87 4.21
N GLY A 78 13.27 -3.10 3.62
CA GLY A 78 12.15 -3.62 2.85
C GLY A 78 11.19 -4.50 3.66
N ALA A 79 10.66 -5.56 3.03
CA ALA A 79 9.65 -6.42 3.63
C ALA A 79 10.10 -7.08 4.94
N ALA A 80 11.36 -7.52 5.04
CA ALA A 80 11.90 -8.11 6.26
C ALA A 80 11.90 -7.12 7.44
N ALA A 81 12.35 -5.88 7.18
CA ALA A 81 12.30 -4.81 8.16
C ALA A 81 10.88 -4.46 8.56
N ASN A 82 9.96 -4.40 7.59
CA ASN A 82 8.56 -4.09 7.84
C ASN A 82 7.91 -5.08 8.81
N ALA A 83 8.02 -6.38 8.53
CA ALA A 83 7.41 -7.40 9.37
C ALA A 83 7.98 -7.38 10.80
N LEU A 84 9.30 -7.17 10.94
CA LEU A 84 9.94 -7.07 12.26
C LEU A 84 9.52 -5.79 13.01
N ASP A 85 9.58 -4.62 12.37
CA ASP A 85 9.21 -3.34 12.97
C ASP A 85 7.77 -3.38 13.48
N CYS A 86 6.83 -3.84 12.64
CA CYS A 86 5.43 -3.96 13.03
C CYS A 86 5.20 -4.98 14.16
N ALA A 87 5.95 -6.09 14.19
CA ALA A 87 5.90 -7.04 15.30
C ALA A 87 6.42 -6.44 16.61
N LEU A 88 7.47 -5.63 16.56
CA LEU A 88 8.01 -4.94 17.73
C LEU A 88 7.06 -3.82 18.23
N TRP A 89 6.37 -3.11 17.33
CA TRP A 89 5.31 -2.17 17.69
C TRP A 89 4.16 -2.85 18.43
N ASP A 90 3.68 -3.98 17.91
CA ASP A 90 2.61 -4.76 18.53
C ASP A 90 3.02 -5.32 19.90
N LEU A 91 4.24 -5.88 19.99
CA LEU A 91 4.78 -6.38 21.25
C LEU A 91 4.85 -5.28 22.32
N ARG A 92 5.35 -4.09 21.95
CA ARG A 92 5.43 -2.94 22.85
C ARG A 92 4.05 -2.46 23.29
N ALA A 93 3.07 -2.42 22.38
CA ALA A 93 1.71 -2.02 22.71
C ALA A 93 1.09 -2.98 23.75
N LYS A 94 1.22 -4.29 23.51
CA LYS A 94 0.71 -5.33 24.40
C LYS A 94 1.43 -5.37 25.76
N ALA A 95 2.75 -5.23 25.77
CA ALA A 95 3.54 -5.24 27.01
C ALA A 95 3.32 -4.00 27.88
N SER A 96 3.09 -2.83 27.27
CA SER A 96 2.86 -1.57 27.99
C SER A 96 1.40 -1.28 28.32
N GLY A 97 0.45 -1.96 27.64
CA GLY A 97 -0.96 -1.61 27.68
C GLY A 97 -1.31 -0.30 26.97
N VAL A 98 -0.36 0.33 26.26
CA VAL A 98 -0.57 1.55 25.48
C VAL A 98 -0.79 1.17 24.02
N PRO A 99 -1.97 1.44 23.43
CA PRO A 99 -2.25 1.08 22.03
C PRO A 99 -1.24 1.69 21.05
N ALA A 100 -0.89 0.95 20.01
CA ALA A 100 0.15 1.36 19.06
C ALA A 100 -0.14 2.74 18.41
N TRP A 101 -1.40 3.04 18.09
CA TRP A 101 -1.80 4.34 17.52
C TRP A 101 -1.52 5.52 18.47
N LYS A 102 -1.63 5.31 19.78
CA LYS A 102 -1.37 6.33 20.79
C LYS A 102 0.13 6.51 20.99
N ALA A 103 0.89 5.41 20.98
CA ALA A 103 2.36 5.45 20.97
C ALA A 103 2.91 6.15 19.71
N ALA A 104 2.22 6.02 18.57
CA ALA A 104 2.49 6.76 17.33
C ALA A 104 2.11 8.26 17.39
N GLY A 105 1.60 8.75 18.53
CA GLY A 105 1.29 10.16 18.75
C GLY A 105 -0.06 10.63 18.20
N LEU A 106 -0.94 9.72 17.75
CA LEU A 106 -2.27 10.09 17.30
C LEU A 106 -3.19 10.42 18.48
N ARG A 107 -4.08 11.40 18.28
CA ARG A 107 -5.09 11.80 19.28
C ARG A 107 -6.33 10.92 19.26
N SER A 108 -6.66 10.37 18.09
CA SER A 108 -7.79 9.49 17.84
C SER A 108 -7.43 8.52 16.74
N PHE A 109 -8.06 7.34 16.76
CA PHE A 109 -7.93 6.35 15.70
C PHE A 109 -9.32 6.03 15.16
N SER A 110 -9.65 6.62 14.02
CA SER A 110 -11.00 6.58 13.45
C SER A 110 -11.08 5.64 12.25
N PRO A 111 -12.28 5.12 11.94
CA PRO A 111 -12.50 4.33 10.73
C PRO A 111 -12.11 5.10 9.46
N LEU A 112 -11.60 4.37 8.46
CA LEU A 112 -11.09 4.94 7.20
C LEU A 112 -11.84 4.40 6.01
N LYS A 113 -12.03 5.24 4.99
CA LYS A 113 -12.56 4.81 3.69
C LYS A 113 -11.40 4.45 2.76
N THR A 114 -11.25 3.17 2.44
CA THR A 114 -10.26 2.72 1.45
C THR A 114 -10.80 2.81 0.02
N ALA A 115 -9.90 2.94 -0.95
CA ALA A 115 -10.14 2.63 -2.35
C ALA A 115 -10.54 1.15 -2.51
N TYR A 116 -10.99 0.81 -3.71
CA TYR A 116 -11.10 -0.57 -4.15
C TYR A 116 -10.54 -0.69 -5.56
N THR A 117 -9.59 -1.61 -5.73
CA THR A 117 -8.83 -1.79 -6.95
C THR A 117 -9.59 -2.65 -7.94
N LEU A 118 -9.71 -2.15 -9.17
CA LEU A 118 -10.20 -2.90 -10.32
C LEU A 118 -8.98 -3.46 -11.07
N SER A 119 -8.90 -4.78 -11.16
CA SER A 119 -7.86 -5.47 -11.93
C SER A 119 -7.89 -5.03 -13.39
N LEU A 120 -6.71 -4.91 -14.00
CA LEU A 120 -6.57 -4.61 -15.42
C LEU A 120 -7.19 -5.73 -16.26
N ASP A 121 -8.13 -5.38 -17.14
CA ASP A 121 -8.86 -6.31 -18.00
C ASP A 121 -9.36 -5.57 -19.27
N THR A 122 -10.25 -6.17 -20.06
CA THR A 122 -10.95 -5.50 -21.17
C THR A 122 -11.81 -4.34 -20.68
N PRO A 123 -12.11 -3.34 -21.52
CA PRO A 123 -13.01 -2.25 -21.16
C PRO A 123 -14.37 -2.74 -20.63
N GLU A 124 -14.95 -3.76 -21.25
CA GLU A 124 -16.24 -4.34 -20.86
C GLU A 124 -16.16 -4.97 -19.47
N ALA A 125 -15.11 -5.76 -19.21
CA ALA A 125 -14.91 -6.42 -17.92
C ALA A 125 -14.67 -5.40 -16.81
N MET A 126 -13.83 -4.40 -17.04
CA MET A 126 -13.60 -3.32 -16.07
C MET A 126 -14.87 -2.47 -15.84
N GLY A 127 -15.66 -2.22 -16.89
CA GLY A 127 -16.98 -1.57 -16.77
C GLY A 127 -17.95 -2.37 -15.91
N ALA A 128 -18.01 -3.69 -16.05
CA ALA A 128 -18.83 -4.56 -15.22
C ALA A 128 -18.35 -4.58 -13.75
N GLN A 129 -17.02 -4.66 -13.52
CA GLN A 129 -16.44 -4.54 -12.18
C GLN A 129 -16.79 -3.20 -11.53
N ALA A 130 -16.76 -2.10 -12.30
CA ALA A 130 -17.14 -0.77 -11.83
C ALA A 130 -18.63 -0.69 -11.48
N ALA A 131 -19.51 -1.24 -12.30
CA ALA A 131 -20.95 -1.28 -12.02
C ALA A 131 -21.24 -2.00 -10.68
N ALA A 132 -20.60 -3.15 -10.46
CA ALA A 132 -20.73 -3.92 -9.22
C ALA A 132 -20.22 -3.16 -7.98
N ASN A 133 -19.28 -2.22 -8.18
CA ASN A 133 -18.62 -1.47 -7.11
C ASN A 133 -18.95 0.03 -7.10
N ALA A 134 -19.97 0.48 -7.86
CA ALA A 134 -20.27 1.90 -8.07
C ALA A 134 -20.71 2.67 -6.80
N ARG A 135 -21.06 1.95 -5.72
CA ARG A 135 -21.40 2.57 -4.42
C ARG A 135 -20.17 2.88 -3.56
N ARG A 136 -18.99 2.37 -3.93
CA ARG A 136 -17.74 2.66 -3.22
C ARG A 136 -17.37 4.13 -3.43
N PRO A 137 -16.73 4.77 -2.44
CA PRO A 137 -16.40 6.19 -2.51
C PRO A 137 -15.26 6.48 -3.51
N LEU A 138 -14.40 5.48 -3.74
CA LEU A 138 -13.17 5.61 -4.52
C LEU A 138 -12.86 4.27 -5.20
N LEU A 139 -12.62 4.29 -6.51
CA LEU A 139 -12.12 3.14 -7.27
C LEU A 139 -10.73 3.44 -7.80
N LYS A 140 -9.83 2.46 -7.68
CA LYS A 140 -8.47 2.49 -8.24
C LYS A 140 -8.43 1.61 -9.48
N LEU A 141 -8.11 2.17 -10.63
CA LEU A 141 -8.09 1.46 -11.90
C LEU A 141 -6.66 1.17 -12.30
N LYS A 142 -6.34 -0.10 -12.57
CA LYS A 142 -5.08 -0.45 -13.20
C LYS A 142 -5.14 -0.11 -14.69
N ILE A 143 -4.13 0.62 -15.17
CA ILE A 143 -3.92 0.98 -16.58
C ILE A 143 -2.51 0.55 -17.00
N GLY A 144 -2.12 0.75 -18.27
CA GLY A 144 -0.78 0.45 -18.77
C GLY A 144 -0.80 -0.30 -20.10
N GLY A 145 -1.69 0.06 -21.03
CA GLY A 145 -1.83 -0.58 -22.34
C GLY A 145 -2.58 0.26 -23.37
N PRO A 146 -2.72 -0.21 -24.62
CA PRO A 146 -3.27 0.59 -25.73
C PRO A 146 -4.72 1.06 -25.52
N ASP A 147 -5.54 0.28 -24.80
CA ASP A 147 -6.96 0.58 -24.59
C ASP A 147 -7.27 1.35 -23.29
N ASP A 148 -6.28 2.01 -22.68
CA ASP A 148 -6.44 2.63 -21.36
C ASP A 148 -7.57 3.67 -21.33
N LEU A 149 -7.69 4.50 -22.37
CA LEU A 149 -8.79 5.46 -22.46
C LEU A 149 -10.15 4.74 -22.48
N SER A 150 -10.32 3.72 -23.33
CA SER A 150 -11.55 2.94 -23.43
C SER A 150 -11.91 2.26 -22.10
N ARG A 151 -10.92 1.75 -21.36
CA ARG A 151 -11.11 1.18 -20.02
C ARG A 151 -11.66 2.20 -19.04
N VAL A 152 -11.04 3.39 -18.96
CA VAL A 152 -11.47 4.44 -18.04
C VAL A 152 -12.84 4.99 -18.44
N GLU A 153 -13.14 5.12 -19.73
CA GLU A 153 -14.47 5.51 -20.22
C GLU A 153 -15.55 4.49 -19.83
N ALA A 154 -15.26 3.19 -19.97
CA ALA A 154 -16.18 2.13 -19.57
C ALA A 154 -16.43 2.15 -18.05
N VAL A 155 -15.38 2.33 -17.24
CA VAL A 155 -15.52 2.45 -15.78
C VAL A 155 -16.31 3.70 -15.39
N ARG A 156 -15.99 4.87 -15.95
CA ARG A 156 -16.72 6.12 -15.65
C ARG A 156 -18.20 6.00 -16.01
N ARG A 157 -18.54 5.39 -17.15
CA ARG A 157 -19.93 5.17 -17.58
C ARG A 157 -20.72 4.33 -16.57
N ASN A 158 -20.07 3.32 -15.98
CA ASN A 158 -20.68 2.38 -15.05
C ASN A 158 -20.62 2.81 -13.57
N ALA A 159 -19.73 3.75 -13.23
CA ALA A 159 -19.60 4.35 -11.90
C ALA A 159 -19.56 5.89 -11.99
N PRO A 160 -20.63 6.55 -12.47
CA PRO A 160 -20.59 7.96 -12.89
C PRO A 160 -20.30 8.95 -11.74
N LYS A 161 -20.65 8.59 -10.50
CA LYS A 161 -20.49 9.46 -9.32
C LYS A 161 -19.27 9.12 -8.46
N THR A 162 -18.59 8.02 -8.75
CA THR A 162 -17.47 7.54 -7.92
C THR A 162 -16.20 8.31 -8.24
N ARG A 163 -15.39 8.62 -7.23
CA ARG A 163 -14.04 9.18 -7.46
C ARG A 163 -13.16 8.10 -8.08
N LEU A 164 -12.35 8.47 -9.06
CA LEU A 164 -11.47 7.53 -9.75
C LEU A 164 -10.01 7.96 -9.59
N ILE A 165 -9.15 7.01 -9.25
CA ILE A 165 -7.71 7.14 -9.40
C ILE A 165 -7.25 6.07 -10.38
N VAL A 166 -6.20 6.36 -11.15
CA VAL A 166 -5.60 5.39 -12.07
C VAL A 166 -4.17 5.12 -11.64
N ASP A 167 -3.70 3.90 -11.85
CA ASP A 167 -2.35 3.46 -11.54
C ASP A 167 -1.80 2.72 -12.74
N ALA A 168 -0.75 3.29 -13.34
CA ALA A 168 -0.12 2.74 -14.54
C ALA A 168 0.98 1.74 -14.22
N ASN A 169 1.44 1.66 -12.97
CA ASN A 169 2.53 0.80 -12.55
C ASN A 169 3.71 0.85 -13.53
N GLU A 170 4.18 2.06 -13.84
CA GLU A 170 5.30 2.34 -14.75
C GLU A 170 5.03 2.09 -16.25
N GLY A 171 3.77 1.91 -16.64
CA GLY A 171 3.38 1.49 -17.98
C GLY A 171 3.30 2.59 -19.05
N LEU A 172 3.47 3.87 -18.69
CA LEU A 172 3.37 4.98 -19.64
C LEU A 172 4.72 5.60 -19.96
N THR A 173 4.84 6.14 -21.18
CA THR A 173 5.89 7.09 -21.53
C THR A 173 5.40 8.51 -21.25
N LEU A 174 6.31 9.49 -21.26
CA LEU A 174 5.90 10.89 -21.12
C LEU A 174 4.92 11.32 -22.23
N ASP A 175 5.13 10.86 -23.46
CA ASP A 175 4.27 11.23 -24.60
C ASP A 175 2.89 10.59 -24.48
N SER A 176 2.79 9.32 -24.07
CA SER A 176 1.50 8.69 -23.84
C SER A 176 0.77 9.31 -22.64
N LEU A 177 1.51 9.70 -21.58
CA LEU A 177 0.95 10.46 -20.46
C LEU A 177 0.39 11.82 -20.91
N LYS A 178 1.13 12.57 -21.74
CA LYS A 178 0.69 13.87 -22.28
C LYS A 178 -0.57 13.75 -23.13
N ALA A 179 -0.69 12.67 -23.91
CA ALA A 179 -1.88 12.39 -24.70
C ALA A 179 -3.07 11.97 -23.83
N LEU A 180 -2.84 11.14 -22.81
CA LEU A 180 -3.90 10.51 -22.01
C LEU A 180 -4.42 11.42 -20.88
N ALA A 181 -3.56 12.21 -20.23
CA ALA A 181 -3.92 12.97 -19.03
C ALA A 181 -5.08 13.97 -19.21
N PRO A 182 -5.21 14.70 -20.35
CA PRO A 182 -6.38 15.56 -20.58
C PRO A 182 -7.70 14.78 -20.62
N GLU A 183 -7.69 13.59 -21.22
CA GLU A 183 -8.88 12.73 -21.26
C GLU A 183 -9.21 12.16 -19.87
N LEU A 184 -8.20 11.77 -19.09
CA LEU A 184 -8.40 11.35 -17.71
C LEU A 184 -9.01 12.49 -16.86
N GLN A 185 -8.56 13.72 -17.06
CA GLN A 185 -9.15 14.90 -16.41
C GLN A 185 -10.62 15.08 -16.81
N ARG A 186 -10.94 14.99 -18.11
CA ARG A 186 -12.33 15.06 -18.63
C ARG A 186 -13.20 13.97 -18.02
N LEU A 187 -12.65 12.79 -17.78
CA LEU A 187 -13.31 11.66 -17.12
C LEU A 187 -13.31 11.76 -15.59
N GLY A 188 -12.87 12.88 -15.00
CA GLY A 188 -12.92 13.13 -13.56
C GLY A 188 -12.00 12.23 -12.74
N VAL A 189 -10.89 11.76 -13.32
CA VAL A 189 -9.82 11.10 -12.58
C VAL A 189 -9.12 12.15 -11.71
N VAL A 190 -8.88 11.81 -10.43
CA VAL A 190 -8.37 12.76 -9.43
C VAL A 190 -6.91 12.53 -9.04
N LEU A 191 -6.30 11.43 -9.49
CA LEU A 191 -4.90 11.08 -9.26
C LEU A 191 -4.42 10.08 -10.33
N ILE A 192 -3.18 10.25 -10.81
CA ILE A 192 -2.45 9.28 -11.64
C ILE A 192 -1.24 8.79 -10.84
N GLU A 193 -1.22 7.51 -10.51
CA GLU A 193 -0.14 6.85 -9.77
C GLU A 193 0.87 6.21 -10.72
N GLN A 194 2.15 6.46 -10.41
CA GLN A 194 3.36 6.00 -11.09
C GLN A 194 3.19 5.85 -12.61
N PRO A 195 3.05 6.96 -13.36
CA PRO A 195 2.88 6.88 -14.81
C PRO A 195 4.15 6.35 -15.50
N LEU A 196 5.32 6.87 -15.14
CA LEU A 196 6.61 6.54 -15.75
C LEU A 196 7.39 5.55 -14.89
N LYS A 197 8.34 4.87 -15.52
CA LYS A 197 9.29 3.97 -14.85
C LYS A 197 10.18 4.71 -13.87
N ALA A 198 10.32 4.15 -12.67
CA ALA A 198 11.18 4.69 -11.63
C ALA A 198 12.65 4.71 -12.11
N GLY A 199 13.31 5.85 -11.94
CA GLY A 199 14.65 6.11 -12.46
C GLY A 199 14.67 6.69 -13.89
N GLU A 200 13.53 6.69 -14.59
CA GLU A 200 13.35 7.29 -15.93
C GLU A 200 12.25 8.39 -15.91
N ASP A 201 11.81 8.78 -14.71
CA ASP A 201 10.73 9.71 -14.42
C ASP A 201 11.19 11.17 -14.23
N ASP A 202 12.49 11.47 -14.37
CA ASP A 202 13.01 12.86 -14.38
C ASP A 202 12.39 13.70 -15.52
N ALA A 203 11.90 13.04 -16.57
CA ALA A 203 11.18 13.68 -17.66
C ALA A 203 9.84 14.35 -17.23
N LEU A 204 9.38 14.08 -16.00
CA LEU A 204 8.25 14.78 -15.39
C LEU A 204 8.61 16.19 -14.90
N GLU A 205 9.90 16.51 -14.74
CA GLU A 205 10.30 17.81 -14.20
C GLU A 205 9.80 18.96 -15.09
N GLY A 206 9.05 19.89 -14.49
CA GLY A 206 8.44 21.01 -15.20
C GLY A 206 7.19 20.67 -16.03
N TYR A 207 6.83 19.39 -16.18
CA TYR A 207 5.59 19.00 -16.83
C TYR A 207 4.37 19.30 -15.93
N LYS A 208 3.49 20.19 -16.39
CA LYS A 208 2.24 20.53 -15.70
C LYS A 208 1.13 19.59 -16.13
N CYS A 209 1.04 18.43 -15.49
CA CYS A 209 -0.03 17.47 -15.75
C CYS A 209 -1.39 18.05 -15.31
N PRO A 210 -2.46 17.91 -16.11
CA PRO A 210 -3.81 18.36 -15.73
C PRO A 210 -4.43 17.55 -14.59
N VAL A 211 -3.90 16.34 -14.33
CA VAL A 211 -4.29 15.49 -13.21
C VAL A 211 -3.07 15.31 -12.30
N PRO A 212 -3.23 15.43 -10.97
CA PRO A 212 -2.19 15.17 -9.99
C PRO A 212 -1.41 13.88 -10.22
N LEU A 213 -0.08 13.95 -10.14
CA LEU A 213 0.81 12.79 -10.22
C LEU A 213 1.21 12.29 -8.83
N CYS A 214 1.22 10.97 -8.64
CA CYS A 214 1.61 10.31 -7.40
C CYS A 214 2.78 9.35 -7.61
N ALA A 215 3.84 9.47 -6.82
CA ALA A 215 4.95 8.51 -6.81
C ALA A 215 4.56 7.25 -6.01
N ASP A 216 4.75 6.06 -6.58
CA ASP A 216 4.72 4.78 -5.86
C ASP A 216 6.08 4.09 -5.97
N GLU A 217 6.39 3.42 -7.08
CA GLU A 217 7.68 2.76 -7.30
C GLU A 217 8.89 3.72 -7.20
N SER A 218 8.72 5.03 -7.42
CA SER A 218 9.79 6.03 -7.28
C SER A 218 10.09 6.47 -5.84
N LEU A 219 9.24 6.11 -4.86
CA LEU A 219 9.41 6.50 -3.46
C LEU A 219 9.40 5.28 -2.55
N HIS A 220 10.48 5.08 -1.80
CA HIS A 220 10.56 4.01 -0.81
C HIS A 220 10.62 4.56 0.62
N THR A 221 11.57 5.47 0.87
CA THR A 221 11.85 6.05 2.17
C THR A 221 12.01 7.57 2.05
N ARG A 222 12.43 8.26 3.11
CA ARG A 222 12.81 9.67 3.02
C ARG A 222 14.00 9.95 2.09
N ALA A 223 14.79 8.94 1.73
CA ALA A 223 15.94 9.12 0.84
C ALA A 223 15.54 9.63 -0.56
N GLU A 224 14.42 9.17 -1.11
CA GLU A 224 13.95 9.59 -2.44
C GLU A 224 13.04 10.83 -2.40
N LEU A 225 12.70 11.31 -1.20
CA LEU A 225 11.66 12.33 -1.02
C LEU A 225 12.00 13.66 -1.70
N GLU A 226 13.24 14.13 -1.61
CA GLU A 226 13.66 15.38 -2.26
C GLU A 226 13.52 15.33 -3.78
N ARG A 227 13.81 14.17 -4.37
CA ARG A 227 13.63 13.94 -5.79
C ARG A 227 12.15 13.89 -6.13
N CYS A 228 11.37 13.09 -5.40
CA CYS A 228 9.93 12.95 -5.64
C CYS A 228 9.20 14.29 -5.53
N ALA A 229 9.58 15.15 -4.58
CA ALA A 229 8.95 16.45 -4.38
C ALA A 229 9.12 17.43 -5.56
N ARG A 230 10.09 17.20 -6.46
CA ARG A 230 10.24 17.99 -7.69
C ARG A 230 9.37 17.47 -8.84
N LEU A 231 9.01 16.20 -8.80
CA LEU A 231 8.42 15.47 -9.93
C LEU A 231 6.93 15.16 -9.73
N TYR A 232 6.45 15.09 -8.49
CA TYR A 232 5.12 14.60 -8.14
C TYR A 232 4.36 15.54 -7.22
N ASP A 233 3.03 15.51 -7.30
CA ASP A 233 2.11 16.26 -6.43
C ASP A 233 1.71 15.48 -5.17
N ALA A 234 1.89 14.17 -5.20
CA ALA A 234 1.49 13.24 -4.17
C ALA A 234 2.49 12.08 -4.04
N VAL A 235 2.44 11.39 -2.91
CA VAL A 235 3.28 10.22 -2.64
C VAL A 235 2.47 9.08 -2.05
N ASN A 236 2.74 7.85 -2.49
CA ASN A 236 2.15 6.63 -1.97
C ASN A 236 3.11 5.96 -0.97
N ILE A 237 2.79 6.06 0.32
CA ILE A 237 3.55 5.44 1.41
C ILE A 237 3.02 4.03 1.62
N LYS A 238 3.92 3.04 1.51
CA LYS A 238 3.64 1.63 1.80
C LYS A 238 4.67 1.10 2.79
N LEU A 239 4.20 0.38 3.80
CA LEU A 239 5.06 -0.11 4.87
C LEU A 239 6.14 -1.08 4.37
N ASP A 240 5.81 -1.91 3.37
CA ASP A 240 6.78 -2.80 2.73
C ASP A 240 7.94 -2.06 2.03
N LYS A 241 7.71 -0.82 1.59
CA LYS A 241 8.76 0.00 0.97
C LYS A 241 9.56 0.78 2.00
N THR A 242 8.89 1.30 3.03
CA THR A 242 9.54 2.06 4.11
C THR A 242 10.32 1.17 5.06
N GLY A 243 10.05 -0.14 5.06
CA GLY A 243 10.63 -1.06 6.03
C GLY A 243 9.97 -0.97 7.40
N GLY A 244 8.69 -0.57 7.46
CA GLY A 244 7.91 -0.56 8.71
C GLY A 244 7.15 0.73 8.99
N LEU A 245 6.40 0.70 10.09
CA LEU A 245 5.60 1.79 10.61
C LEU A 245 6.48 2.97 11.06
N THR A 246 7.64 2.69 11.66
CA THR A 246 8.56 3.71 12.18
C THR A 246 9.00 4.70 11.09
N GLU A 247 9.55 4.21 9.98
CA GLU A 247 9.96 5.08 8.86
C GLU A 247 8.75 5.63 8.10
N ALA A 248 7.63 4.90 8.01
CA ALA A 248 6.42 5.40 7.35
C ALA A 248 5.84 6.66 8.02
N LEU A 249 5.83 6.71 9.36
CA LEU A 249 5.41 7.90 10.10
C LEU A 249 6.34 9.09 9.85
N ALA A 250 7.65 8.85 9.86
CA ALA A 250 8.65 9.88 9.59
C ALA A 250 8.56 10.41 8.14
N LEU A 251 8.39 9.51 7.16
CA LEU A 251 8.21 9.85 5.75
C LEU A 251 6.95 10.67 5.53
N LYS A 252 5.82 10.28 6.14
CA LYS A 252 4.57 11.03 6.05
C LYS A 252 4.74 12.46 6.53
N GLN A 253 5.34 12.66 7.70
CA GLN A 253 5.57 14.00 8.25
C GLN A 253 6.45 14.84 7.32
N ALA A 254 7.55 14.26 6.82
CA ALA A 254 8.47 14.94 5.91
C ALA A 254 7.81 15.30 4.57
N ALA A 255 6.99 14.41 4.01
CA ALA A 255 6.25 14.66 2.77
C ALA A 255 5.21 15.77 2.94
N GLN A 256 4.46 15.77 4.04
CA GLN A 256 3.51 16.83 4.36
C GLN A 256 4.19 18.18 4.53
N ALA A 257 5.37 18.22 5.16
CA ALA A 257 6.16 19.45 5.30
C ALA A 257 6.62 20.03 3.95
N LYS A 258 6.66 19.21 2.90
CA LYS A 258 6.94 19.63 1.51
C LYS A 258 5.69 20.00 0.72
N GLY A 259 4.51 19.95 1.33
CA GLY A 259 3.24 20.24 0.67
C GLY A 259 2.75 19.13 -0.27
N LEU A 260 3.33 17.92 -0.17
CA LEU A 260 2.88 16.78 -0.95
C LEU A 260 1.59 16.21 -0.35
N ARG A 261 0.66 15.82 -1.23
CA ARG A 261 -0.50 15.03 -0.81
C ARG A 261 -0.08 13.62 -0.45
N ILE A 262 -0.80 13.03 0.48
CA ILE A 262 -0.46 11.72 1.03
C ILE A 262 -1.48 10.69 0.54
N MET A 263 -0.97 9.67 -0.12
CA MET A 263 -1.63 8.40 -0.32
C MET A 263 -0.97 7.37 0.62
N VAL A 264 -1.77 6.54 1.28
CA VAL A 264 -1.26 5.38 2.01
C VAL A 264 -1.81 4.13 1.37
N GLY A 265 -0.93 3.37 0.75
CA GLY A 265 -1.25 2.18 0.00
C GLY A 265 -0.75 0.91 0.66
N CYS A 266 -1.04 -0.22 0.04
CA CYS A 266 -0.53 -1.52 0.45
C CYS A 266 -0.06 -2.38 -0.73
N MET A 267 0.59 -3.49 -0.40
CA MET A 267 0.64 -4.66 -1.27
C MET A 267 -0.64 -5.49 -1.06
N VAL A 268 -0.91 -6.45 -1.97
CA VAL A 268 -2.02 -7.41 -1.75
C VAL A 268 -1.62 -8.34 -0.61
N ALA A 269 -2.22 -8.15 0.55
CA ALA A 269 -1.87 -8.80 1.81
C ALA A 269 -3.10 -8.88 2.73
N THR A 270 -2.94 -9.47 3.91
CA THR A 270 -4.04 -9.68 4.85
C THR A 270 -4.29 -8.45 5.70
N SER A 271 -5.33 -8.51 6.54
CA SER A 271 -5.64 -7.48 7.53
C SER A 271 -4.48 -7.16 8.47
N LEU A 272 -3.57 -8.11 8.72
CA LEU A 272 -2.42 -7.88 9.59
C LEU A 272 -1.45 -6.85 9.01
N SER A 273 -1.22 -6.84 7.69
CA SER A 273 -0.44 -5.79 7.03
C SER A 273 -1.17 -4.43 7.01
N MET A 274 -2.49 -4.44 6.93
CA MET A 274 -3.29 -3.21 6.87
C MET A 274 -3.38 -2.49 8.23
N ALA A 275 -3.39 -3.24 9.33
CA ALA A 275 -3.56 -2.69 10.68
C ALA A 275 -2.56 -1.56 11.03
N PRO A 276 -1.23 -1.73 10.92
CA PRO A 276 -0.29 -0.63 11.13
C PRO A 276 -0.40 0.46 10.06
N ALA A 277 -0.72 0.11 8.81
CA ALA A 277 -0.89 1.08 7.74
C ALA A 277 -2.09 2.04 7.99
N MET A 278 -3.14 1.59 8.69
CA MET A 278 -4.26 2.44 9.10
C MET A 278 -3.82 3.60 10.01
N ILE A 279 -2.77 3.43 10.83
CA ILE A 279 -2.20 4.51 11.65
C ILE A 279 -1.61 5.59 10.73
N VAL A 280 -0.80 5.18 9.75
CA VAL A 280 -0.20 6.11 8.78
C VAL A 280 -1.28 6.79 7.94
N ALA A 281 -2.36 6.09 7.62
CA ALA A 281 -3.45 6.59 6.79
C ALA A 281 -4.36 7.64 7.47
N GLN A 282 -4.25 7.86 8.79
CA GLN A 282 -5.06 8.89 9.47
C GLN A 282 -4.76 10.29 8.91
N GLY A 283 -5.76 10.92 8.29
CA GLY A 283 -5.60 12.24 7.66
C GLY A 283 -4.86 12.22 6.31
N ALA A 284 -4.69 11.06 5.68
CA ALA A 284 -4.22 10.98 4.30
C ALA A 284 -5.31 11.45 3.31
N ASP A 285 -4.90 11.99 2.17
CA ASP A 285 -5.80 12.41 1.08
C ASP A 285 -6.44 11.21 0.36
N PHE A 286 -5.68 10.11 0.28
CA PHE A 286 -6.08 8.86 -0.35
C PHE A 286 -5.64 7.67 0.51
N VAL A 287 -6.48 6.64 0.59
CA VAL A 287 -6.22 5.41 1.33
C VAL A 287 -6.50 4.25 0.39
N ASP A 288 -5.53 3.35 0.23
CA ASP A 288 -5.57 2.17 -0.63
C ASP A 288 -5.07 0.95 0.16
N LEU A 289 -5.90 0.55 1.12
CA LEU A 289 -5.68 -0.54 2.06
C LEU A 289 -6.72 -1.66 1.81
N ASP A 290 -6.88 -2.00 0.53
CA ASP A 290 -7.93 -2.89 0.06
C ASP A 290 -7.50 -4.36 -0.03
N GLY A 291 -6.26 -4.70 0.35
CA GLY A 291 -5.73 -6.06 0.37
C GLY A 291 -6.73 -7.11 0.87
N PRO A 292 -7.32 -6.96 2.08
CA PRO A 292 -8.31 -7.89 2.61
C PRO A 292 -9.58 -8.05 1.76
N LEU A 293 -9.99 -7.00 1.03
CA LEU A 293 -11.15 -7.04 0.13
C LEU A 293 -10.87 -7.82 -1.16
N LEU A 294 -9.60 -8.00 -1.51
CA LEU A 294 -9.16 -8.72 -2.70
C LEU A 294 -8.86 -10.20 -2.41
N LEU A 295 -8.78 -10.60 -1.14
CA LEU A 295 -8.55 -11.99 -0.75
C LEU A 295 -9.85 -12.80 -0.68
N ALA A 296 -9.77 -14.10 -0.99
CA ALA A 296 -10.88 -15.03 -0.83
C ALA A 296 -11.11 -15.42 0.65
N LYS A 297 -10.07 -15.27 1.47
CA LYS A 297 -10.10 -15.45 2.93
C LYS A 297 -9.06 -14.53 3.57
N ASP A 298 -9.37 -14.02 4.75
CA ASP A 298 -8.50 -13.16 5.55
C ASP A 298 -8.16 -13.81 6.92
N ARG A 299 -7.30 -13.14 7.71
CA ARG A 299 -6.91 -13.54 9.07
C ARG A 299 -8.12 -13.78 9.97
N GLU A 300 -7.98 -14.70 10.91
CA GLU A 300 -8.86 -14.73 12.07
C GLU A 300 -8.71 -13.41 12.84
N HIS A 301 -9.82 -12.84 13.29
CA HIS A 301 -9.87 -11.48 13.84
C HIS A 301 -9.39 -10.37 12.87
N GLY A 302 -9.46 -10.60 11.55
CA GLY A 302 -9.18 -9.57 10.54
C GLY A 302 -9.99 -8.28 10.75
N LEU A 303 -9.57 -7.21 10.05
CA LEU A 303 -10.25 -5.92 10.09
C LEU A 303 -11.73 -6.09 9.75
N LYS A 304 -12.60 -5.44 10.52
CA LYS A 304 -14.01 -5.35 10.16
C LYS A 304 -14.15 -4.37 9.01
N VAL A 305 -14.55 -4.90 7.85
CA VAL A 305 -14.73 -4.08 6.63
C VAL A 305 -16.20 -4.05 6.22
N THR A 306 -16.80 -2.86 6.23
CA THR A 306 -18.17 -2.64 5.75
C THR A 306 -18.16 -1.82 4.47
N GLY A 307 -18.34 -2.48 3.32
CA GLY A 307 -18.18 -1.85 2.01
C GLY A 307 -16.73 -1.42 1.79
N SER A 308 -16.44 -0.13 1.99
CA SER A 308 -15.07 0.42 1.93
C SER A 308 -14.62 1.05 3.24
N MET A 309 -15.40 0.90 4.32
CA MET A 309 -15.03 1.38 5.64
C MET A 309 -14.19 0.32 6.36
N LEU A 310 -12.96 0.68 6.73
CA LEU A 310 -12.06 -0.09 7.58
C LEU A 310 -12.22 0.40 9.02
N GLU A 311 -12.71 -0.46 9.91
CA GLU A 311 -12.72 -0.18 11.34
C GLU A 311 -11.32 -0.37 11.95
N PRO A 312 -10.92 0.39 12.99
CA PRO A 312 -9.68 0.16 13.70
C PRO A 312 -9.51 -1.31 14.15
N PRO A 313 -8.29 -1.88 14.07
CA PRO A 313 -8.01 -3.23 14.52
C PRO A 313 -8.31 -3.41 16.02
N GLU A 314 -8.76 -4.61 16.37
CA GLU A 314 -8.77 -5.05 17.77
C GLU A 314 -7.37 -5.56 18.16
N PRO A 315 -6.96 -5.49 19.44
CA PRO A 315 -5.65 -5.98 19.90
C PRO A 315 -5.38 -7.47 19.64
N ALA A 316 -6.43 -8.25 19.40
CA ALA A 316 -6.33 -9.64 18.96
C ALA A 316 -5.68 -9.78 17.57
N LEU A 317 -5.85 -8.78 16.70
CA LEU A 317 -5.17 -8.70 15.42
C LEU A 317 -3.80 -8.06 15.55
N TRP A 318 -3.75 -6.82 16.03
CA TRP A 318 -2.53 -6.00 16.08
C TRP A 318 -2.75 -4.69 16.86
N GLY A 319 -1.74 -4.28 17.65
CA GLY A 319 -1.65 -2.97 18.31
C GLY A 319 -2.44 -2.84 19.61
#